data_AF-A0A0T0M9Q9-F1
#
_entry.id   AF-A0A0T0M9Q9-F1
#
_cell.length_a   1.000
_cell.length_b   1.000
_cell.length_c   1.000
_cell.angle_alpha   90.00
_cell.angle_beta   90.00
_cell.angle_gamma   90.00
#
_symmetry.space_group_name_H-M   'P 1'
#
loop_
_entity.id
_entity.type
_entity.pdbx_description
1 polymer ?
#
loop_
_entity_poly.entity_id
_entity_poly.type
_entity_poly.pdbx_seq_one_letter_code
_entity_poly.pdbx_strand_id
1 'polypeptide(L)' 'MNGSYDGQECSGYFIQKKNNGEYHKIINLEDEFKNLTSIMLCYIKDGFWTDEHTFMLKKFNFDYETGKFKFFKVKILEK' A
#
# COMPACT_ATOMS: atom_id res chain seq x y z
N MET A 1 8.01 2.06 3.72
CA MET A 1 6.93 2.39 2.76
C MET A 1 7.08 3.86 2.43
N ASN A 2 7.12 4.22 1.16
CA ASN A 2 7.20 5.62 0.74
C ASN A 2 5.84 5.99 0.15
N GLY A 3 5.27 7.10 0.61
CA GLY A 3 4.04 7.67 0.07
C GLY A 3 4.38 8.90 -0.76
N SER A 4 3.80 9.02 -1.95
CA SER A 4 3.80 10.28 -2.71
C SER A 4 2.47 10.99 -2.50
N TYR A 5 2.51 12.30 -2.28
CA TYR A 5 1.30 13.13 -2.16
C TYR A 5 1.11 13.91 -3.46
N ASP A 6 0.33 13.35 -4.38
CA ASP A 6 0.13 13.94 -5.71
C ASP A 6 -1.15 14.81 -5.79
N GLY A 7 -1.82 15.08 -4.67
CA GLY A 7 -3.02 15.95 -4.61
C GLY A 7 -3.95 15.73 -3.40
N GLN A 8 -5.01 16.54 -3.33
CA GLN A 8 -6.07 16.45 -2.31
C GLN A 8 -6.91 15.18 -2.54
N GLU A 9 -6.51 14.06 -1.92
CA GLU A 9 -7.39 13.03 -1.28
C GLU A 9 -6.74 11.64 -1.22
N CYS A 10 -5.78 11.34 -2.09
CA CYS A 10 -5.16 10.00 -2.13
C CYS A 10 -3.63 10.09 -2.28
N SER A 11 -2.90 9.42 -1.38
CA SER A 11 -1.46 9.25 -1.51
C SER A 11 -1.18 8.01 -2.35
N GLY A 12 -0.29 8.13 -3.34
CA GLY A 12 0.16 6.97 -4.12
C GLY A 12 1.16 6.14 -3.30
N TYR A 13 0.88 4.85 -3.13
CA TYR A 13 1.76 3.92 -2.41
C TYR A 13 2.54 3.04 -3.38
N PHE A 14 3.82 2.83 -3.08
CA PHE A 14 4.69 1.98 -3.87
C PHE A 14 5.75 1.30 -3.02
N ILE A 15 6.33 0.24 -3.57
CA ILE A 15 7.38 -0.55 -2.92
C ILE A 15 8.68 -0.26 -3.65
N GLN A 16 9.73 0.01 -2.88
CA GLN A 16 11.08 0.19 -3.37
C GLN A 16 12.00 -0.90 -2.83
N LYS A 17 12.99 -1.25 -3.64
CA LYS A 17 14.10 -2.13 -3.24
C LYS A 17 15.40 -1.36 -3.37
N LYS A 18 16.30 -1.58 -2.41
CA LYS A 18 17.65 -1.01 -2.46
C LYS A 18 18.55 -1.95 -3.26
N ASN A 19 19.01 -1.50 -4.42
CA ASN A 19 19.96 -2.22 -5.26
C ASN A 19 21.21 -1.34 -5.43
N ASN A 20 22.41 -1.89 -5.19
CA ASN A 20 23.68 -1.18 -5.36
C ASN A 20 23.77 0.20 -4.69
N GLY A 21 23.10 0.38 -3.55
CA GLY A 21 23.08 1.66 -2.82
C GLY A 21 21.92 2.58 -3.18
N GLU A 22 21.25 2.36 -4.30
CA GLU A 22 20.14 3.17 -4.80
C GLU A 22 18.78 2.53 -4.54
N TYR A 23 17.75 3.35 -4.32
CA TYR A 23 16.37 2.88 -4.15
C TYR A 23 15.62 2.97 -5.47
N HIS A 24 15.14 1.83 -5.97
CA HIS A 24 14.32 1.77 -7.18
C HIS A 24 12.88 1.40 -6.81
N LYS A 25 11.89 2.08 -7.40
CA LYS A 25 10.48 1.66 -7.36
C LYS A 25 10.35 0.37 -8.15
N ILE A 26 9.93 -0.70 -7.47
CA ILE A 26 9.78 -2.03 -8.08
C ILE A 26 8.31 -2.42 -8.26
N ILE A 27 7.40 -1.88 -7.45
CA ILE A 27 5.97 -2.17 -7.52
C ILE A 27 5.19 -0.88 -7.32
N ASN A 28 4.28 -0.55 -8.25
CA ASN A 28 3.24 0.45 -7.98
C ASN A 28 2.09 -0.24 -7.24
N LEU A 29 2.03 -0.05 -5.92
CA LEU A 29 1.13 -0.82 -5.08
C LEU A 29 -0.33 -0.45 -5.34
N GLU A 30 -0.61 0.83 -5.61
CA GLU A 30 -1.93 1.33 -6.02
C GLU A 30 -2.47 0.57 -7.24
N ASP A 31 -1.69 0.53 -8.31
CA ASP A 31 -2.10 -0.06 -9.59
C ASP A 31 -2.34 -1.57 -9.45
N GLU A 32 -1.38 -2.29 -8.86
CA GLU A 32 -1.49 -3.74 -8.65
C GLU A 32 -2.70 -4.08 -7.78
N PHE A 33 -2.91 -3.34 -6.70
CA PHE A 33 -4.00 -3.60 -5.78
C PHE A 33 -5.37 -3.32 -6.42
N LYS A 34 -5.49 -2.22 -7.17
CA LYS A 34 -6.70 -1.88 -7.92
C LYS A 34 -6.99 -2.92 -8.99
N ASN A 35 -5.98 -3.39 -9.73
CA ASN A 35 -6.14 -4.40 -10.76
C ASN A 35 -6.62 -5.75 -10.19
N LEU A 36 -6.11 -6.16 -9.02
CA LEU A 36 -6.45 -7.44 -8.42
C LEU A 36 -7.78 -7.44 -7.64
N THR A 37 -8.16 -6.31 -7.05
CA THR A 37 -9.27 -6.25 -6.09
C THR A 37 -10.39 -5.29 -6.47
N SER A 38 -10.20 -4.47 -7.50
CA SER A 38 -11.04 -3.31 -7.84
C SER A 38 -11.17 -2.25 -6.72
N ILE A 39 -10.30 -2.29 -5.71
CA ILE A 39 -10.28 -1.33 -4.58
C ILE A 39 -9.13 -0.35 -4.76
N MET A 40 -9.38 0.94 -4.54
CA MET A 40 -8.32 1.96 -4.48
C MET A 40 -7.65 1.99 -3.10
N LEU A 41 -6.33 2.16 -3.06
CA LEU A 41 -5.53 2.19 -1.82
C LEU A 41 -5.41 3.61 -1.25
N CYS A 42 -6.54 4.30 -1.09
CA CYS A 42 -6.56 5.63 -0.46
C CYS A 42 -6.74 5.55 1.06
N TYR A 43 -6.25 6.58 1.77
CA TYR A 43 -6.39 6.71 3.22
C TYR A 43 -5.80 5.52 4.00
N ILE A 44 -4.55 5.14 3.68
CA ILE A 44 -3.83 4.15 4.48
C ILE A 44 -3.44 4.81 5.81
N LYS A 45 -3.90 4.20 6.90
CA LYS A 45 -3.57 4.63 8.26
C LYS A 45 -2.19 4.16 8.67
N ASP A 46 -1.88 2.90 8.36
CA ASP A 46 -0.67 2.24 8.81
C ASP A 46 -0.35 1.06 7.90
N GLY A 47 0.91 0.64 7.89
CA GLY A 47 1.36 -0.56 7.21
C GLY A 47 2.68 -1.07 7.75
N PHE A 48 2.78 -2.37 7.95
CA PHE A 48 3.97 -3.01 8.50
C PHE A 48 4.25 -4.36 7.82
N TRP A 49 5.52 -4.72 7.76
CA TRP A 49 5.96 -6.02 7.29
C TRP A 49 5.83 -7.04 8.41
N THR A 50 5.23 -8.19 8.12
CA THR A 50 5.25 -9.34 9.05
C THR A 50 6.45 -10.25 8.78
N ASP A 51 6.94 -10.23 7.55
CA ASP A 51 8.11 -10.95 7.06
C ASP A 51 8.62 -10.29 5.78
N GLU A 52 9.62 -10.88 5.13
CA GLU A 52 10.27 -10.34 3.92
C GLU A 52 9.34 -10.23 2.71
N HIS A 53 8.23 -10.98 2.68
CA HIS A 53 7.33 -11.06 1.53
C HIS A 53 5.88 -10.69 1.85
N THR A 54 5.57 -10.39 3.11
CA THR A 54 4.19 -10.14 3.54
C THR A 54 4.08 -8.78 4.19
N PHE A 55 3.22 -7.95 3.60
CA PHE A 55 2.94 -6.60 4.04
C PHE A 55 1.49 -6.49 4.50
N MET A 56 1.27 -6.05 5.73
CA MET A 56 -0.04 -5.79 6.29
C MET A 56 -0.39 -4.32 6.14
N LEU A 57 -1.53 -4.03 5.54
CA LEU A 57 -2.05 -2.67 5.33
C LEU A 57 -3.30 -2.44 6.16
N LYS A 58 -3.35 -1.31 6.84
CA LYS A 58 -4.54 -0.81 7.55
C LYS A 58 -5.06 0.42 6.82
N LYS A 59 -6.24 0.27 6.21
CA LYS A 59 -6.93 1.35 5.49
C LYS A 59 -8.07 1.91 6.34
N PHE A 60 -8.25 3.22 6.33
CA PHE A 60 -9.52 3.82 6.76
C PHE A 60 -10.62 3.36 5.80
N ASN A 61 -11.63 2.68 6.35
CA ASN A 61 -12.89 2.59 5.64
C ASN A 61 -13.57 3.94 5.86
N PHE A 62 -13.87 4.67 4.80
CA PHE A 62 -14.60 5.93 4.90
C PHE A 62 -16.08 5.59 5.16
N ASP A 63 -16.32 5.08 6.36
CA ASP A 63 -17.62 4.75 6.92
C ASP A 63 -17.73 5.58 8.19
N TYR A 64 -18.36 6.75 8.04
CA TYR A 64 -18.56 7.72 9.13
C TYR A 64 -19.31 7.13 10.32
N GLU A 65 -20.08 6.05 10.13
CA GLU A 65 -20.94 5.51 11.18
C GLU A 65 -20.20 4.54 12.10
N THR A 66 -19.27 3.75 11.56
CA THR A 66 -18.68 2.64 12.34
C THR A 66 -17.24 2.86 12.79
N GLY A 67 -16.52 3.82 12.18
CA GLY A 67 -15.11 4.10 12.51
C GLY A 67 -14.18 2.89 12.33
N LYS A 68 -14.60 1.90 11.52
CA LYS A 68 -13.89 0.63 11.36
C LYS A 68 -12.73 0.74 10.38
N PHE A 69 -11.68 -0.03 10.67
CA PHE A 69 -10.52 -0.18 9.78
C PHE A 69 -10.67 -1.44 8.94
N LYS A 70 -10.24 -1.35 7.68
CA LYS A 70 -10.07 -2.52 6.82
C LYS A 70 -8.60 -2.93 6.80
N PHE A 71 -8.34 -4.21 7.00
CA PHE A 71 -7.00 -4.77 6.96
C PHE A 71 -6.83 -5.59 5.69
N PHE A 72 -5.68 -5.43 5.04
CA PHE A 72 -5.30 -6.21 3.87
C PHE A 72 -3.96 -6.88 4.11
N LYS A 73 -3.87 -8.15 3.76
CA LYS A 73 -2.62 -8.91 3.71
C LYS A 73 -2.15 -8.94 2.26
N VAL A 74 -1.05 -8.26 1.98
CA VAL A 74 -0.42 -8.21 0.67
C VAL A 74 0.76 -9.16 0.69
N LYS A 75 0.74 -10.18 -0.17
CA LYS A 75 1.88 -11.09 -0.37
C LYS A 75 2.60 -10.68 -1.65
N ILE A 76 3.88 -10.36 -1.52
CA ILE A 76 4.75 -9.98 -2.63
C ILE A 76 5.42 -11.23 -3.15
N LEU A 77 5.12 -11.54 -4.40
CA LEU A 77 5.76 -12.61 -5.14
C LEU A 77 6.79 -11.94 -6.04
N GLU A 78 8.06 -11.95 -5.65
CA GLU A 78 9.15 -11.55 -6.54
C GLU A 78 9.14 -12.51 -7.74
N LYS A 79 9.13 -11.96 -8.95
CA LYS A 79 9.40 -12.72 -10.18
C LYS A 79 10.84 -12.55 -10.59
#